data_AF-A0AB37M4C7-F1
#
_entry.id   AF-A0AB37M4C7-F1
#
_cell.length_a   1.000
_cell.length_b   1.000
_cell.length_c   1.000
_cell.angle_alpha   90.00
_cell.angle_beta   90.00
_cell.angle_gamma   90.00
#
_symmetry.space_group_name_H-M   'P 1'
#
loop_
_entity.id
_entity.type
_entity.pdbx_description
1 polymer ?
#
loop_
_entity_poly.entity_id
_entity_poly.type
_entity_poly.pdbx_seq_one_letter_code
_entity_poly.pdbx_strand_id
1 'polypeptide(L)'
;MLNASDEKLVRRYYLLPKAAWYSLASLFLTGGIAILLVMIDNIGLGSKGFGDLQMVVMIALMVAEGAACITCGIAARRGLSGERWQELERAAIGGNADIETSAAVGGGIGMAAAGRLIDTLDNDDLDALSSRLEIAGGAMAAYGFFNTMQRMSKAAAAVAHAHGMQLPGLGRTRLMMLGLPLAILTLAFVPRFIDSAAQSSAAQQASARTIAAFNNALEPICSYIMADDPLEHRQDSGYRVSGNITNVDGDIIANVSVETNELGAVDSVIYNADVDINRTPEENLAFAEETFSRFHAALADVDLQAEGIELLDTGLVQTPTLPEEFRDAFLAGDYYTAIDTDLDDTGTLRAWALFDTDPEEEFDEYSMPQISIFLVAKNS
;
A
#
# COMPACT_ATOMS: atom_id res chain seq x y z
N MET A 1 38.13 -28.45 -37.39
CA MET A 1 36.70 -28.08 -37.53
C MET A 1 35.90 -28.85 -36.49
N LEU A 2 34.96 -28.19 -35.80
CA LEU A 2 34.14 -28.84 -34.76
C LEU A 2 33.14 -29.80 -35.41
N ASN A 3 32.84 -30.91 -34.73
CA ASN A 3 31.75 -31.80 -35.14
C ASN A 3 30.40 -31.21 -34.67
N ALA A 4 29.29 -31.59 -35.30
CA ALA A 4 27.95 -31.08 -35.00
C ALA A 4 27.49 -31.29 -33.54
N SER A 5 28.07 -32.29 -32.87
CA SER A 5 27.82 -32.55 -31.44
C SER A 5 28.54 -31.56 -30.53
N ASP A 6 29.74 -31.13 -30.90
CA ASP A 6 30.53 -30.14 -30.15
C ASP A 6 29.97 -28.73 -30.35
N GLU A 7 29.45 -28.43 -31.55
CA GLU A 7 28.73 -27.18 -31.82
C GLU A 7 27.48 -27.02 -30.93
N LYS A 8 26.67 -28.08 -30.79
CA LYS A 8 25.50 -28.08 -29.90
C LYS A 8 25.91 -27.89 -28.43
N LEU A 9 27.04 -28.47 -28.03
CA LEU A 9 27.54 -28.41 -26.66
C LEU A 9 28.03 -27.00 -26.30
N VAL A 10 28.79 -26.35 -27.19
CA VAL A 10 29.21 -24.94 -27.05
C VAL A 10 28.01 -24.00 -26.98
N ARG A 11 27.01 -24.16 -27.86
CA ARG A 11 25.78 -23.35 -27.81
C ARG A 11 25.01 -23.52 -26.49
N ARG A 12 24.94 -24.75 -25.98
CA ARG A 12 24.26 -25.04 -24.71
C ARG A 12 24.97 -24.39 -23.52
N TYR A 13 26.29 -24.49 -23.43
CA TYR A 13 27.06 -23.88 -22.34
C TYR A 13 27.29 -22.37 -22.49
N TYR A 14 27.03 -21.82 -23.67
CA TYR A 14 26.87 -20.37 -23.85
C TYR A 14 25.51 -19.87 -23.30
N LEU A 15 24.43 -20.60 -23.55
CA LEU A 15 23.06 -20.20 -23.18
C LEU A 15 22.70 -20.49 -21.71
N LEU A 16 23.14 -21.61 -21.12
CA LEU A 16 22.77 -21.99 -19.74
C LEU A 16 23.24 -20.99 -18.68
N PRO A 17 24.49 -20.48 -18.67
CA PRO A 17 24.90 -19.45 -17.72
C PRO A 17 24.13 -18.14 -17.90
N LYS A 18 23.79 -17.79 -19.15
CA LYS A 18 22.97 -16.61 -19.47
C LYS A 18 21.52 -16.78 -18.99
N ALA A 19 20.95 -17.96 -19.15
CA ALA A 19 19.63 -18.31 -18.64
C ALA A 19 19.58 -18.22 -17.12
N ALA A 20 20.58 -18.79 -16.42
CA ALA A 20 20.69 -18.68 -14.96
C ALA A 20 20.81 -17.21 -14.50
N TRP A 21 21.62 -16.42 -15.21
CA TRP A 21 21.76 -14.98 -14.95
C TRP A 21 20.42 -14.23 -15.14
N TYR A 22 19.72 -14.47 -16.25
CA TYR A 22 18.42 -13.83 -16.52
C TYR A 22 17.35 -14.26 -15.51
N SER A 23 17.32 -15.53 -15.13
CA SER A 23 16.38 -16.06 -14.15
C SER A 23 16.58 -15.43 -12.77
N LEU A 24 17.84 -15.28 -12.33
CA LEU A 24 18.16 -14.59 -11.08
C LEU A 24 17.79 -13.11 -11.15
N ALA A 25 18.08 -12.43 -12.26
CA ALA A 25 17.68 -11.03 -12.46
C ALA A 25 16.15 -10.87 -12.47
N SER A 26 15.43 -11.83 -13.05
CA SER A 26 13.97 -11.85 -13.09
C SER A 26 13.39 -11.93 -11.69
N LEU A 27 13.94 -12.78 -10.81
CA LEU A 27 13.48 -12.91 -9.43
C LEU A 27 13.44 -11.57 -8.67
N PHE A 28 14.49 -10.74 -8.83
CA PHE A 28 14.51 -9.39 -8.24
C PHE A 28 13.50 -8.44 -8.92
N LEU A 29 13.37 -8.50 -10.24
CA LEU A 29 12.44 -7.65 -10.99
C LEU A 29 10.98 -8.00 -10.69
N THR A 30 10.65 -9.29 -10.62
CA THR A 30 9.33 -9.81 -10.27
C THR A 30 8.93 -9.34 -8.88
N GLY A 31 9.84 -9.45 -7.89
CA GLY A 31 9.60 -8.90 -6.55
C GLY A 31 9.38 -7.38 -6.55
N GLY A 32 10.26 -6.62 -7.22
CA GLY A 32 10.15 -5.16 -7.29
C GLY A 32 8.88 -4.68 -7.98
N ILE A 33 8.52 -5.29 -9.12
CA ILE A 33 7.29 -4.96 -9.85
C ILE A 33 6.05 -5.34 -9.03
N ALA A 34 6.05 -6.46 -8.33
CA ALA A 34 4.92 -6.84 -7.50
C ALA A 34 4.66 -5.82 -6.38
N ILE A 35 5.71 -5.33 -5.73
CA ILE A 35 5.60 -4.27 -4.71
C ILE A 35 5.02 -3.00 -5.34
N LEU A 36 5.53 -2.56 -6.49
CA LEU A 36 5.02 -1.37 -7.18
C LEU A 36 3.53 -1.51 -7.56
N LEU A 37 3.12 -2.67 -8.07
CA LEU A 37 1.72 -2.91 -8.45
C LEU A 37 0.79 -2.87 -7.23
N VAL A 38 1.20 -3.44 -6.10
CA VAL A 38 0.44 -3.32 -4.85
C VAL A 38 0.38 -1.88 -4.35
N MET A 39 1.48 -1.14 -4.42
CA MET A 39 1.49 0.27 -4.01
C MET A 39 0.53 1.11 -4.86
N ILE A 40 0.50 0.89 -6.18
CA ILE A 40 -0.43 1.59 -7.08
C ILE A 40 -1.88 1.27 -6.70
N ASP A 41 -2.19 0.01 -6.42
CA ASP A 41 -3.54 -0.41 -6.06
C ASP A 41 -3.97 0.07 -4.67
N ASN A 42 -3.05 0.13 -3.71
CA ASN A 42 -3.33 0.62 -2.36
C ASN A 42 -3.53 2.14 -2.36
N ILE A 43 -2.62 2.90 -2.96
CA ILE A 43 -2.67 4.37 -2.97
C ILE A 43 -3.74 4.87 -3.95
N GLY A 44 -3.82 4.25 -5.12
CA GLY A 44 -4.70 4.73 -6.18
C GLY A 44 -6.16 4.31 -6.01
N LEU A 45 -6.41 3.15 -5.41
CA LEU A 45 -7.73 2.51 -5.41
C LEU A 45 -8.19 2.04 -4.01
N GLY A 46 -7.43 2.31 -2.94
CA GLY A 46 -7.83 2.05 -1.56
C GLY A 46 -7.83 0.57 -1.14
N SER A 47 -7.22 -0.32 -1.94
CA SER A 47 -7.13 -1.73 -1.59
C SER A 47 -6.09 -2.00 -0.48
N LYS A 48 -6.21 -3.12 0.25
CA LYS A 48 -5.26 -3.52 1.29
C LYS A 48 -4.50 -4.79 0.88
N GLY A 49 -3.16 -4.71 0.86
CA GLY A 49 -2.27 -5.87 0.75
C GLY A 49 -2.32 -6.66 -0.57
N PHE A 50 -1.80 -7.88 -0.57
CA PHE A 50 -1.87 -8.78 -1.73
C PHE A 50 -3.20 -9.55 -1.74
N GLY A 51 -3.80 -9.70 -2.92
CA GLY A 51 -4.91 -10.64 -3.10
C GLY A 51 -4.41 -12.07 -3.25
N ASP A 52 -5.29 -13.04 -2.98
CA ASP A 52 -4.97 -14.46 -2.97
C ASP A 52 -4.34 -14.94 -4.29
N LEU A 53 -4.93 -14.52 -5.42
CA LEU A 53 -4.41 -14.87 -6.75
C LEU A 53 -3.00 -14.31 -6.97
N GLN A 54 -2.77 -13.03 -6.62
CA GLN A 54 -1.49 -12.37 -6.83
C GLN A 54 -0.40 -13.00 -5.94
N MET A 55 -0.76 -13.37 -4.70
CA MET A 55 0.14 -14.07 -3.79
C MET A 55 0.54 -15.45 -4.34
N VAL A 56 -0.44 -16.24 -4.80
CA VAL A 56 -0.18 -17.56 -5.41
C VAL A 56 0.69 -17.43 -6.66
N VAL A 57 0.37 -16.50 -7.56
CA VAL A 57 1.15 -16.27 -8.78
C VAL A 57 2.57 -15.82 -8.45
N MET A 58 2.76 -14.90 -7.51
CA MET A 58 4.08 -14.44 -7.10
C MET A 58 4.93 -15.60 -6.54
N ILE A 59 4.38 -16.37 -5.60
CA ILE A 59 5.08 -17.50 -5.01
C ILE A 59 5.45 -18.52 -6.10
N ALA A 60 4.52 -18.84 -6.99
CA ALA A 60 4.78 -19.76 -8.10
C ALA A 60 5.90 -19.26 -9.03
N LEU A 61 5.91 -17.96 -9.37
CA LEU A 61 6.95 -17.35 -10.20
C LEU A 61 8.31 -17.36 -9.49
N MET A 62 8.39 -16.95 -8.22
CA MET A 62 9.64 -16.95 -7.46
C MET A 62 10.24 -18.35 -7.34
N VAL A 63 9.40 -19.37 -7.08
CA VAL A 63 9.84 -20.77 -7.03
C VAL A 63 10.33 -21.24 -8.40
N ALA A 64 9.61 -20.92 -9.48
CA ALA A 64 9.99 -21.31 -10.84
C ALA A 64 11.29 -20.63 -11.29
N GLU A 65 11.46 -19.33 -11.04
CA GLU A 65 12.67 -18.56 -11.35
C GLU A 65 13.87 -19.03 -10.51
N GLY A 66 13.67 -19.33 -9.23
CA GLY A 66 14.69 -19.92 -8.36
C GLY A 66 15.14 -21.29 -8.86
N ALA A 67 14.19 -22.18 -9.17
CA ALA A 67 14.48 -23.51 -9.70
C ALA A 67 15.20 -23.43 -11.06
N ALA A 68 14.75 -22.56 -11.97
CA ALA A 68 15.40 -22.35 -13.27
C ALA A 68 16.83 -21.82 -13.11
N CYS A 69 17.06 -20.88 -12.19
CA CYS A 69 18.39 -20.37 -11.87
C CYS A 69 19.33 -21.49 -11.39
N ILE A 70 18.90 -22.26 -10.39
CA ILE A 70 19.69 -23.34 -9.78
C ILE A 70 20.00 -24.43 -10.82
N THR A 71 18.97 -24.91 -11.55
CA THR A 71 19.14 -25.99 -12.51
C THR A 71 20.05 -25.59 -13.68
N CYS A 72 19.90 -24.38 -14.22
CA CYS A 72 20.75 -23.86 -15.29
C CYS A 72 22.19 -23.61 -14.81
N GLY A 73 22.37 -23.09 -13.60
CA GLY A 73 23.68 -22.85 -13.00
C GLY A 73 24.45 -24.15 -12.74
N ILE A 74 23.78 -25.15 -12.15
CA ILE A 74 24.39 -26.48 -11.90
C ILE A 74 24.70 -27.19 -13.22
N ALA A 75 23.78 -27.15 -14.19
CA ALA A 75 24.00 -27.79 -15.50
C ALA A 75 25.17 -27.14 -16.26
N ALA A 76 25.31 -25.82 -16.19
CA ALA A 76 26.46 -25.11 -16.75
C ALA A 76 27.76 -25.51 -16.05
N ARG A 77 27.78 -25.52 -14.72
CA ARG A 77 28.98 -25.85 -13.94
C ARG A 77 29.45 -27.29 -14.22
N ARG A 78 28.56 -28.27 -14.12
CA ARG A 78 28.88 -29.68 -14.38
C ARG A 78 29.35 -29.90 -15.83
N GLY A 79 28.70 -29.21 -16.76
CA GLY A 79 29.00 -29.31 -18.17
C GLY A 79 30.38 -28.78 -18.55
N LEU A 80 30.75 -27.61 -18.02
CA LEU A 80 32.06 -26.99 -18.22
C LEU A 80 33.18 -27.74 -17.49
N SER A 81 32.89 -28.45 -16.39
CA SER A 81 33.87 -29.31 -15.72
C SER A 81 34.12 -30.65 -16.40
N GLY A 82 33.33 -31.00 -17.42
CA GLY A 82 33.44 -32.29 -18.10
C GLY A 82 34.71 -32.41 -18.95
N GLU A 83 35.25 -33.63 -19.03
CA GLU A 83 36.48 -33.94 -19.79
C GLU A 83 36.41 -33.45 -21.24
N ARG A 84 35.26 -33.67 -21.89
CA ARG A 84 35.00 -33.27 -23.27
C ARG A 84 35.01 -31.75 -23.48
N TRP A 85 34.65 -30.95 -22.47
CA TRP A 85 34.77 -29.49 -22.55
C TRP A 85 36.22 -29.05 -22.40
N GLN A 86 36.95 -29.64 -21.46
CA GLN A 86 38.36 -29.32 -21.23
C GLN A 86 39.23 -29.64 -22.45
N GLU A 87 38.90 -30.69 -23.21
CA GLU A 87 39.55 -31.00 -24.48
C GLU A 87 39.33 -29.93 -25.55
N LEU A 88 38.08 -29.44 -25.68
CA LEU A 88 37.75 -28.35 -26.60
C LEU A 88 38.45 -27.04 -26.21
N GLU A 89 38.52 -26.75 -24.91
CA GLU A 89 39.24 -25.59 -24.39
C GLU A 89 40.75 -25.70 -24.66
N ARG A 90 41.38 -26.86 -24.37
CA ARG A 90 42.79 -27.10 -24.68
C ARG A 90 43.09 -27.02 -26.19
N ALA A 91 42.17 -27.49 -27.05
CA ALA A 91 42.31 -27.40 -28.49
C ALA A 91 42.21 -25.95 -29.00
N ALA A 92 41.34 -25.14 -28.40
CA ALA A 92 41.23 -23.71 -28.70
C ALA A 92 42.48 -22.94 -28.25
N ILE A 93 43.08 -23.32 -27.11
CA ILE A 93 44.31 -22.71 -26.56
C ILE A 93 45.55 -23.10 -27.37
N GLY A 94 45.69 -24.38 -27.70
CA GLY A 94 46.86 -24.91 -28.41
C GLY A 94 46.94 -24.50 -29.89
N GLY A 95 45.85 -23.99 -30.46
CA GLY A 95 45.78 -23.57 -31.86
C GLY A 95 46.09 -22.09 -32.13
N ASN A 96 46.09 -21.22 -31.10
CA ASN A 96 46.19 -19.76 -31.30
C ASN A 96 47.00 -19.10 -30.17
N ALA A 97 48.33 -19.25 -30.23
CA ALA A 97 49.25 -18.53 -29.36
C ALA A 97 49.47 -17.10 -29.89
N ASP A 98 48.48 -16.23 -29.73
CA ASP A 98 48.68 -14.77 -29.73
C ASP A 98 47.95 -14.14 -28.54
N ILE A 99 48.77 -13.56 -27.67
CA ILE A 99 48.57 -13.40 -26.23
C ILE A 99 48.20 -11.95 -25.94
N GLU A 100 46.99 -11.53 -26.35
CA GLU A 100 46.33 -10.34 -25.76
C GLU A 100 45.00 -10.68 -25.08
N THR A 101 44.49 -11.90 -25.25
CA THR A 101 43.33 -12.45 -24.53
C THR A 101 43.71 -13.45 -23.43
N SER A 102 45.00 -13.66 -23.20
CA SER A 102 45.57 -14.70 -22.33
C SER A 102 45.30 -14.50 -20.82
N ALA A 103 44.85 -13.33 -20.37
CA ALA A 103 44.33 -13.20 -19.00
C ALA A 103 42.96 -13.89 -18.80
N ALA A 104 42.20 -14.06 -19.89
CA ALA A 104 40.88 -14.71 -19.89
C ALA A 104 40.94 -16.17 -20.34
N VAL A 105 42.13 -16.76 -20.52
CA VAL A 105 42.28 -18.15 -20.97
C VAL A 105 43.46 -18.86 -20.27
N GLY A 106 44.53 -18.15 -19.89
CA GLY A 106 45.70 -18.70 -19.20
C GLY A 106 45.57 -18.88 -17.68
N GLY A 107 44.46 -18.46 -17.08
CA GLY A 107 44.20 -18.59 -15.65
C GLY A 107 43.09 -19.58 -15.35
N GLY A 108 43.34 -20.88 -15.50
CA GLY A 108 42.51 -21.99 -14.99
C GLY A 108 41.04 -21.66 -14.75
N ILE A 109 40.29 -21.43 -15.82
CA ILE A 109 38.88 -21.04 -15.75
C ILE A 109 38.06 -22.28 -15.39
N GLY A 110 37.98 -22.56 -14.10
CA GLY A 110 37.15 -23.64 -13.60
C GLY A 110 37.06 -23.74 -12.09
N MET A 111 38.17 -23.61 -11.36
CA MET A 111 38.15 -24.01 -9.93
C MET A 111 39.01 -23.20 -8.96
N ALA A 112 40.08 -22.50 -9.38
CA ALA A 112 41.01 -21.93 -8.39
C ALA A 112 40.39 -20.81 -7.52
N ALA A 113 39.41 -20.06 -8.04
CA ALA A 113 38.77 -18.96 -7.32
C ALA A 113 37.45 -19.36 -6.62
N ALA A 114 36.74 -20.37 -7.13
CA ALA A 114 35.48 -20.83 -6.55
C ALA A 114 35.67 -21.95 -5.50
N GLY A 115 36.70 -22.78 -5.66
CA GLY A 115 37.08 -23.79 -4.64
C GLY A 115 37.71 -23.15 -3.40
N ARG A 116 38.56 -22.12 -3.59
CA ARG A 116 39.15 -21.37 -2.45
C ARG A 116 38.15 -20.59 -1.63
N LEU A 117 36.99 -20.23 -2.17
CA LEU A 117 35.94 -19.51 -1.42
C LEU A 117 35.10 -20.44 -0.54
N ILE A 118 35.09 -21.75 -0.83
CA ILE A 118 34.37 -22.78 -0.06
C ILE A 118 35.32 -23.44 0.95
N ASP A 119 36.60 -23.64 0.60
CA ASP A 119 37.61 -24.16 1.53
C ASP A 119 38.02 -23.16 2.63
N THR A 120 37.69 -21.86 2.49
CA THR A 120 37.95 -20.83 3.51
C THR A 120 36.76 -20.56 4.43
N LEU A 121 35.63 -21.23 4.24
CA LEU A 121 34.46 -21.08 5.10
C LEU A 121 34.47 -22.25 6.09
N ASP A 122 35.00 -21.99 7.29
CA ASP A 122 34.92 -22.93 8.41
C ASP A 122 33.48 -23.00 8.94
N ASN A 123 33.14 -24.02 9.73
CA ASN A 123 31.76 -24.24 10.18
C ASN A 123 31.20 -23.06 11.01
N ASP A 124 32.08 -22.35 11.73
CA ASP A 124 31.74 -21.15 12.51
C ASP A 124 31.43 -19.92 11.62
N ASP A 125 32.04 -19.83 10.43
CA ASP A 125 31.70 -18.82 9.44
C ASP A 125 30.36 -19.14 8.76
N LEU A 126 29.95 -20.41 8.69
CA LEU A 126 28.65 -20.84 8.20
C LEU A 126 27.50 -20.42 9.15
N ASP A 127 27.71 -20.54 10.46
CA ASP A 127 26.80 -20.06 11.49
C ASP A 127 26.75 -18.52 11.51
N ALA A 128 27.90 -17.85 11.34
CA ALA A 128 27.97 -16.39 11.19
C ALA A 128 27.34 -15.90 9.87
N LEU A 129 27.39 -16.69 8.80
CA LEU A 129 26.73 -16.42 7.53
C LEU A 129 25.21 -16.58 7.65
N SER A 130 24.72 -17.47 8.53
CA SER A 130 23.29 -17.57 8.89
C SER A 130 22.82 -16.34 9.68
N SER A 131 23.66 -15.83 10.59
CA SER A 131 23.35 -14.66 11.42
C SER A 131 23.54 -13.31 10.69
N ARG A 132 24.39 -13.24 9.66
CA ARG A 132 24.65 -12.05 8.83
C ARG A 132 23.90 -12.04 7.50
N LEU A 133 23.01 -13.01 7.28
CA LEU A 133 22.23 -13.20 6.06
C LEU A 133 21.18 -12.13 5.82
N GLU A 134 20.91 -11.24 6.80
CA GLU A 134 19.76 -10.34 6.68
C GLU A 134 19.90 -9.30 5.58
N ILE A 135 21.09 -8.75 5.25
CA ILE A 135 21.21 -7.74 4.18
C ILE A 135 22.53 -7.78 3.37
N ALA A 136 23.69 -8.03 3.99
CA ALA A 136 24.99 -7.94 3.30
C ALA A 136 25.45 -9.23 2.59
N GLY A 137 25.10 -10.41 3.13
CA GLY A 137 25.49 -11.71 2.57
C GLY A 137 24.80 -12.05 1.24
N GLY A 138 23.53 -11.71 1.11
CA GLY A 138 22.74 -11.96 -0.11
C GLY A 138 23.23 -11.18 -1.33
N ALA A 139 23.57 -9.90 -1.16
CA ALA A 139 24.08 -9.04 -2.23
C ALA A 139 25.46 -9.50 -2.75
N MET A 140 26.36 -9.88 -1.83
CA MET A 140 27.70 -10.39 -2.16
C MET A 140 27.64 -11.77 -2.83
N ALA A 141 26.75 -12.66 -2.39
CA ALA A 141 26.52 -13.96 -3.01
C ALA A 141 25.92 -13.83 -4.43
N ALA A 142 24.94 -12.93 -4.61
CA ALA A 142 24.37 -12.64 -5.92
C ALA A 142 25.41 -12.05 -6.89
N TYR A 143 26.22 -11.09 -6.43
CA TYR A 143 27.30 -10.50 -7.22
C TYR A 143 28.35 -11.54 -7.65
N GLY A 144 28.79 -12.39 -6.73
CA GLY A 144 29.73 -13.48 -7.02
C GLY A 144 29.14 -14.49 -8.02
N PHE A 145 27.86 -14.82 -7.89
CA PHE A 145 27.14 -15.68 -8.82
C PHE A 145 27.04 -15.06 -10.23
N PHE A 146 26.64 -13.79 -10.33
CA PHE A 146 26.53 -13.08 -11.60
C PHE A 146 27.86 -13.01 -12.35
N ASN A 147 28.94 -12.66 -11.65
CA ASN A 147 30.28 -12.62 -12.21
C ASN A 147 30.71 -14.01 -12.71
N THR A 148 30.43 -15.06 -11.92
CA THR A 148 30.73 -16.45 -12.31
C THR A 148 29.98 -16.87 -13.58
N MET A 149 28.67 -16.63 -13.66
CA MET A 149 27.88 -16.97 -14.84
C MET A 149 28.31 -16.18 -16.09
N GLN A 150 28.68 -14.92 -15.91
CA GLN A 150 29.20 -14.10 -17.01
C GLN A 150 30.54 -14.63 -17.51
N ARG A 151 31.44 -15.04 -16.62
CA ARG A 151 32.73 -15.66 -16.97
C ARG A 151 32.53 -16.98 -17.72
N MET A 152 31.64 -17.85 -17.23
CA MET A 152 31.31 -19.12 -17.89
C MET A 152 30.79 -18.91 -19.32
N SER A 153 29.89 -17.94 -19.52
CA SER A 153 29.38 -17.59 -20.86
C SER A 153 30.47 -16.99 -21.77
N LYS A 154 31.34 -16.12 -21.23
CA LYS A 154 32.46 -15.53 -21.98
C LYS A 154 33.49 -16.59 -22.41
N ALA A 155 33.79 -17.56 -21.54
CA ALA A 155 34.65 -18.67 -21.86
C ALA A 155 34.07 -19.51 -23.01
N ALA A 156 32.77 -19.82 -22.96
CA ALA A 156 32.10 -20.52 -24.05
C ALA A 156 32.07 -19.71 -25.37
N ALA A 157 31.93 -18.38 -25.29
CA ALA A 157 32.01 -17.50 -26.45
C ALA A 157 33.42 -17.47 -27.06
N ALA A 158 34.47 -17.46 -26.23
CA ALA A 158 35.86 -17.48 -26.69
C ALA A 158 36.18 -18.77 -27.45
N VAL A 159 35.74 -19.93 -26.96
CA VAL A 159 35.87 -21.22 -27.65
C VAL A 159 35.09 -21.22 -28.97
N ALA A 160 33.88 -20.64 -29.01
CA ALA A 160 33.10 -20.52 -30.23
C ALA A 160 33.81 -19.67 -31.30
N HIS A 161 34.40 -18.54 -30.89
CA HIS A 161 35.16 -17.65 -31.78
C HIS A 161 36.43 -18.30 -32.33
N ALA A 162 37.20 -19.00 -31.48
CA ALA A 162 38.41 -19.72 -31.88
C ALA A 162 38.13 -20.79 -32.96
N HIS A 163 36.91 -21.32 -33.00
CA HIS A 163 36.47 -22.30 -33.98
C HIS A 163 35.57 -21.73 -35.10
N GLY A 164 35.42 -20.40 -35.19
CA GLY A 164 34.67 -19.73 -36.27
C GLY A 164 33.15 -19.95 -36.25
N MET A 165 32.57 -20.28 -35.08
CA MET A 165 31.14 -20.57 -34.92
C MET A 165 30.32 -19.29 -34.68
N GLN A 166 29.15 -19.19 -35.31
CA GLN A 166 28.16 -18.16 -34.98
C GLN A 166 27.35 -18.55 -33.74
N LEU A 167 27.34 -17.67 -32.74
CA LEU A 167 26.60 -17.85 -31.49
C LEU A 167 25.10 -17.55 -31.67
N PRO A 168 24.20 -18.26 -30.96
CA PRO A 168 22.78 -18.00 -31.02
C PRO A 168 22.44 -16.65 -30.36
N GLY A 169 21.47 -15.93 -30.94
CA GLY A 169 20.97 -14.68 -30.38
C GLY A 169 20.31 -14.88 -29.01
N LEU A 170 20.51 -13.93 -28.10
CA LEU A 170 20.00 -14.00 -26.73
C LEU A 170 18.54 -13.55 -26.57
N GLY A 171 17.92 -13.01 -27.63
CA GLY A 171 16.58 -12.40 -27.56
C GLY A 171 15.50 -13.37 -27.06
N ARG A 172 15.48 -14.62 -27.55
CA ARG A 172 14.50 -15.63 -27.11
C ARG A 172 14.69 -16.03 -25.64
N THR A 173 15.94 -16.24 -25.21
CA THR A 173 16.25 -16.59 -23.83
C THR A 173 15.91 -15.46 -22.88
N ARG A 174 16.19 -14.21 -23.27
CA ARG A 174 15.80 -13.01 -22.50
C ARG A 174 14.28 -12.91 -22.38
N LEU A 175 13.55 -13.05 -23.49
CA LEU A 175 12.09 -12.98 -23.49
C LEU A 175 11.47 -14.07 -22.59
N MET A 176 11.97 -15.30 -22.67
CA MET A 176 11.47 -16.40 -21.85
C MET A 176 11.80 -16.24 -20.36
N MET A 177 13.03 -15.83 -20.02
CA MET A 177 13.49 -15.81 -18.63
C MET A 177 13.14 -14.53 -17.88
N LEU A 178 12.98 -13.39 -18.58
CA LEU A 178 12.63 -12.10 -17.98
C LEU A 178 11.24 -11.62 -18.41
N GLY A 179 10.92 -11.72 -19.70
CA GLY A 179 9.67 -11.17 -20.23
C GLY A 179 8.44 -11.95 -19.78
N LEU A 180 8.51 -13.29 -19.84
CA LEU A 180 7.37 -14.15 -19.54
C LEU A 180 6.92 -14.06 -18.07
N PRO A 181 7.81 -14.18 -17.05
CA PRO A 181 7.40 -14.03 -15.65
C PRO A 181 6.75 -12.68 -15.36
N LEU A 182 7.35 -11.60 -15.87
CA LEU A 182 6.83 -10.25 -15.70
C LEU A 182 5.47 -10.07 -16.37
N ALA A 183 5.27 -10.63 -17.58
CA ALA A 183 3.98 -10.58 -18.27
C ALA A 183 2.89 -11.39 -17.54
N ILE A 184 3.24 -12.55 -16.97
CA ILE A 184 2.30 -13.34 -16.17
C ILE A 184 1.91 -12.57 -14.91
N LEU A 185 2.90 -11.97 -14.22
CA LEU A 185 2.65 -11.16 -13.03
C LEU A 185 1.72 -9.98 -13.33
N THR A 186 2.00 -9.18 -14.37
CA THR A 186 1.17 -8.02 -14.71
C THR A 186 -0.25 -8.42 -15.09
N LEU A 187 -0.42 -9.51 -15.85
CA LEU A 187 -1.74 -10.04 -16.19
C LEU A 187 -2.53 -10.52 -14.97
N ALA A 188 -1.86 -11.10 -13.96
CA ALA A 188 -2.52 -11.53 -12.72
C ALA A 188 -3.05 -10.36 -11.88
N PHE A 189 -2.53 -9.14 -12.07
CA PHE A 189 -3.02 -7.93 -11.39
C PHE A 189 -4.19 -7.26 -12.12
N VAL A 190 -4.42 -7.53 -13.41
CA VAL A 190 -5.49 -6.89 -14.19
C VAL A 190 -6.88 -7.07 -13.56
N PRO A 191 -7.33 -8.29 -13.18
CA PRO A 191 -8.65 -8.46 -12.56
C PRO A 191 -8.77 -7.69 -11.25
N ARG A 192 -7.71 -7.68 -10.44
CA ARG A 192 -7.67 -6.97 -9.18
C ARG A 192 -7.81 -5.46 -9.37
N PHE A 193 -7.09 -4.87 -10.33
CA PHE A 193 -7.26 -3.45 -10.62
C PHE A 193 -8.68 -3.10 -11.07
N ILE A 194 -9.35 -3.98 -11.83
CA ILE A 194 -10.75 -3.79 -12.24
C ILE A 194 -11.65 -3.84 -11.01
N ASP A 195 -11.47 -4.83 -10.14
CA ASP A 195 -12.27 -5.00 -8.92
C ASP A 195 -12.07 -3.84 -7.94
N SER A 196 -10.82 -3.44 -7.68
CA SER A 196 -10.48 -2.29 -6.83
C SER A 196 -11.04 -0.99 -7.40
N ALA A 197 -10.96 -0.77 -8.72
CA ALA A 197 -11.54 0.40 -9.34
C ALA A 197 -13.07 0.42 -9.23
N ALA A 198 -13.73 -0.72 -9.44
CA ALA A 198 -15.17 -0.84 -9.28
C ALA A 198 -15.60 -0.58 -7.82
N GLN A 199 -14.88 -1.12 -6.84
CA GLN A 199 -15.13 -0.89 -5.42
C GLN A 199 -14.91 0.58 -5.05
N SER A 200 -13.81 1.18 -5.50
CA SER A 200 -13.54 2.60 -5.25
C SER A 200 -14.62 3.50 -5.85
N SER A 201 -15.06 3.23 -7.08
CA SER A 201 -16.16 4.00 -7.70
C SER A 201 -17.49 3.78 -7.00
N ALA A 202 -17.78 2.57 -6.53
CA ALA A 202 -18.99 2.27 -5.77
C ALA A 202 -18.99 3.00 -4.42
N ALA A 203 -17.85 3.00 -3.70
CA ALA A 203 -17.67 3.73 -2.46
C ALA A 203 -17.87 5.24 -2.66
N GLN A 204 -17.24 5.85 -3.66
CA GLN A 204 -17.45 7.28 -3.97
C GLN A 204 -18.91 7.61 -4.27
N GLN A 205 -19.61 6.74 -5.02
CA GLN A 205 -21.04 6.93 -5.28
C GLN A 205 -21.89 6.77 -4.03
N ALA A 206 -21.56 5.84 -3.13
CA ALA A 206 -22.23 5.68 -1.85
C ALA A 206 -22.03 6.93 -0.99
N SER A 207 -20.79 7.40 -0.82
CA SER A 207 -20.49 8.65 -0.13
C SER A 207 -21.24 9.84 -0.72
N ALA A 208 -21.25 9.98 -2.06
CA ALA A 208 -21.95 11.08 -2.73
C ALA A 208 -23.46 11.06 -2.46
N ARG A 209 -24.08 9.86 -2.41
CA ARG A 209 -25.50 9.73 -2.04
C ARG A 209 -25.74 10.09 -0.58
N THR A 210 -24.92 9.58 0.34
CA THR A 210 -25.02 9.90 1.77
C THR A 210 -24.93 11.40 1.99
N ILE A 211 -23.90 12.06 1.45
CA ILE A 211 -23.71 13.50 1.55
C ILE A 211 -24.87 14.28 0.93
N ALA A 212 -25.34 13.88 -0.26
CA ALA A 212 -26.47 14.54 -0.92
C ALA A 212 -27.78 14.41 -0.13
N ALA A 213 -28.05 13.24 0.45
CA ALA A 213 -29.25 12.99 1.25
C ALA A 213 -29.29 13.90 2.49
N PHE A 214 -28.18 13.98 3.23
CA PHE A 214 -28.08 14.87 4.39
C PHE A 214 -28.07 16.34 4.00
N ASN A 215 -27.41 16.73 2.90
CA ASN A 215 -27.46 18.09 2.39
C ASN A 215 -28.90 18.52 2.08
N ASN A 216 -29.68 17.68 1.39
CA ASN A 216 -31.09 17.97 1.08
C ASN A 216 -31.96 18.06 2.33
N ALA A 217 -31.69 17.25 3.35
CA ALA A 217 -32.41 17.30 4.62
C ALA A 217 -32.13 18.58 5.42
N LEU A 218 -30.90 19.10 5.33
CA LEU A 218 -30.49 20.31 6.04
C LEU A 218 -30.87 21.61 5.30
N GLU A 219 -31.04 21.58 3.97
CA GLU A 219 -31.37 22.74 3.13
C GLU A 219 -32.57 23.57 3.63
N PRO A 220 -33.70 22.98 4.04
CA PRO A 220 -34.86 23.78 4.49
C PRO A 220 -34.66 24.45 5.85
N ILE A 221 -33.68 24.02 6.66
CA ILE A 221 -33.51 24.51 8.04
C ILE A 221 -32.26 25.37 8.24
N CYS A 222 -31.22 25.17 7.44
CA CYS A 222 -29.94 25.87 7.58
C CYS A 222 -29.89 27.15 6.75
N SER A 223 -29.17 28.17 7.25
CA SER A 223 -28.88 29.39 6.49
C SER A 223 -27.89 29.12 5.36
N TYR A 224 -26.92 28.24 5.61
CA TYR A 224 -25.89 27.85 4.65
C TYR A 224 -25.41 26.42 4.95
N ILE A 225 -25.02 25.68 3.90
CA ILE A 225 -24.50 24.32 4.01
C ILE A 225 -23.13 24.23 3.35
N MET A 226 -22.23 23.54 4.02
CA MET A 226 -20.92 23.16 3.51
C MET A 226 -20.89 21.64 3.37
N ALA A 227 -20.82 21.14 2.14
CA ALA A 227 -20.78 19.71 1.85
C ALA A 227 -19.59 19.40 0.95
N ASP A 228 -18.85 18.35 1.28
CA ASP A 228 -17.81 17.82 0.40
C ASP A 228 -18.43 17.20 -0.86
N ASP A 229 -17.68 17.16 -1.97
CA ASP A 229 -18.06 16.43 -3.19
C ASP A 229 -17.19 15.17 -3.37
N PRO A 230 -17.72 13.98 -3.03
CA PRO A 230 -17.00 12.72 -3.20
C PRO A 230 -16.65 12.37 -4.66
N LEU A 231 -17.31 12.99 -5.64
CA LEU A 231 -17.06 12.76 -7.06
C LEU A 231 -15.94 13.64 -7.61
N GLU A 232 -15.63 14.77 -6.96
CA GLU A 232 -14.52 15.63 -7.35
C GLU A 232 -13.18 15.03 -6.89
N HIS A 233 -13.12 14.56 -5.63
CA HIS A 233 -11.89 13.98 -5.08
C HIS A 233 -12.17 12.85 -4.09
N ARG A 234 -11.33 11.79 -4.15
CA ARG A 234 -11.32 10.74 -3.12
C ARG A 234 -10.66 11.29 -1.85
N GLN A 235 -11.30 11.10 -0.70
CA GLN A 235 -10.71 11.44 0.59
C GLN A 235 -10.61 10.19 1.46
N ASP A 236 -9.39 9.86 1.91
CA ASP A 236 -9.14 8.70 2.77
C ASP A 236 -9.58 8.93 4.23
N SER A 237 -9.74 10.20 4.62
CA SER A 237 -10.36 10.60 5.90
C SER A 237 -11.89 10.55 5.88
N GLY A 238 -12.49 10.25 4.72
CA GLY A 238 -13.93 10.31 4.53
C GLY A 238 -14.43 11.70 4.16
N TYR A 239 -15.73 11.95 4.36
CA TYR A 239 -16.43 13.13 3.84
C TYR A 239 -17.35 13.74 4.88
N ARG A 240 -17.54 15.06 4.81
CA ARG A 240 -18.37 15.82 5.74
C ARG A 240 -19.45 16.63 5.04
N VAL A 241 -20.59 16.73 5.71
CA VAL A 241 -21.63 17.73 5.43
C VAL A 241 -21.96 18.48 6.72
N SER A 242 -22.01 19.81 6.64
CA SER A 242 -22.25 20.70 7.76
C SER A 242 -23.35 21.71 7.43
N GLY A 243 -24.44 21.67 8.19
CA GLY A 243 -25.52 22.64 8.12
C GLY A 243 -25.33 23.72 9.18
N ASN A 244 -25.33 24.99 8.77
CA ASN A 244 -25.06 26.13 9.65
C ASN A 244 -26.28 27.05 9.74
N ILE A 245 -26.62 27.49 10.94
CA ILE A 245 -27.60 28.54 11.22
C ILE A 245 -26.83 29.80 11.57
N THR A 246 -27.15 30.90 10.90
CA THR A 246 -26.49 32.19 11.11
C THR A 246 -27.41 33.21 11.77
N ASN A 247 -26.83 34.14 12.52
CA ASN A 247 -27.51 35.34 12.99
C ASN A 247 -27.74 36.35 11.84
N VAL A 248 -28.24 37.54 12.18
CA VAL A 248 -28.50 38.64 11.22
C VAL A 248 -27.20 39.21 10.63
N ASP A 249 -26.11 39.16 11.39
CA ASP A 249 -24.80 39.68 11.01
C ASP A 249 -24.01 38.67 10.13
N GLY A 250 -24.50 37.44 10.04
CA GLY A 250 -23.92 36.36 9.24
C GLY A 250 -23.02 35.41 10.04
N ASP A 251 -22.86 35.61 11.34
CA ASP A 251 -22.09 34.72 12.20
C ASP A 251 -22.86 33.42 12.43
N ILE A 252 -22.13 32.30 12.41
CA ILE A 252 -22.70 30.99 12.70
C ILE A 252 -23.00 30.94 14.19
N ILE A 253 -24.25 30.68 14.56
CA ILE A 253 -24.71 30.57 15.96
C ILE A 253 -25.06 29.14 16.35
N ALA A 254 -25.17 28.25 15.37
CA ALA A 254 -25.32 26.82 15.59
C ALA A 254 -24.98 26.06 14.32
N ASN A 255 -24.46 24.85 14.45
CA ASN A 255 -24.20 23.98 13.33
C ASN A 255 -24.42 22.50 13.68
N VAL A 256 -24.66 21.70 12.66
CA VAL A 256 -24.63 20.25 12.75
C VAL A 256 -23.71 19.72 11.67
N SER A 257 -22.84 18.78 12.04
CA SER A 257 -21.91 18.13 11.12
C SER A 257 -22.14 16.63 11.12
N VAL A 258 -22.30 16.06 9.93
CA VAL A 258 -22.37 14.62 9.71
C VAL A 258 -21.12 14.22 8.94
N GLU A 259 -20.35 13.29 9.49
CA GLU A 259 -19.14 12.77 8.86
C GLU A 259 -19.33 11.30 8.49
N THR A 260 -18.65 10.92 7.43
CA THR A 260 -18.66 9.59 6.87
C THR A 260 -17.25 9.10 6.70
N ASN A 261 -17.05 7.79 6.73
CA ASN A 261 -15.77 7.17 6.39
C ASN A 261 -15.53 7.15 4.85
N GLU A 262 -14.40 6.59 4.43
CA GLU A 262 -14.02 6.45 3.01
C GLU A 262 -14.99 5.60 2.15
N LEU A 263 -15.90 4.86 2.79
CA LEU A 263 -16.92 4.01 2.15
C LEU A 263 -18.30 4.69 2.09
N GLY A 264 -18.46 5.86 2.72
CA GLY A 264 -19.73 6.59 2.77
C GLY A 264 -20.67 6.15 3.88
N ALA A 265 -20.20 5.33 4.81
CA ALA A 265 -20.95 5.01 6.03
C ALA A 265 -20.77 6.14 7.06
N VAL A 266 -21.85 6.54 7.71
CA VAL A 266 -21.83 7.61 8.73
C VAL A 266 -21.12 7.08 9.98
N ASP A 267 -20.11 7.82 10.41
CA ASP A 267 -19.30 7.48 11.58
C ASP A 267 -19.37 8.54 12.69
N SER A 268 -19.75 9.78 12.37
CA SER A 268 -19.93 10.80 13.38
C SER A 268 -21.08 11.77 13.07
N VAL A 269 -21.72 12.25 14.14
CA VAL A 269 -22.66 13.37 14.10
C VAL A 269 -22.34 14.30 15.26
N ILE A 270 -22.12 15.57 14.97
CA ILE A 270 -21.73 16.59 15.94
C ILE A 270 -22.73 17.73 15.87
N TYR A 271 -23.34 18.06 17.00
CA TYR A 271 -24.24 19.20 17.13
C TYR A 271 -23.53 20.28 17.94
N ASN A 272 -23.60 21.54 17.49
CA ASN A 272 -22.98 22.69 18.15
C ASN A 272 -23.96 23.86 18.20
N ALA A 273 -23.99 24.57 19.33
CA ALA A 273 -24.75 25.79 19.52
C ALA A 273 -23.94 26.80 20.33
N ASP A 274 -23.84 28.03 19.84
CA ASP A 274 -23.11 29.10 20.49
C ASP A 274 -23.83 29.57 21.75
N VAL A 275 -23.03 29.99 22.73
CA VAL A 275 -23.49 30.55 24.01
C VAL A 275 -23.31 32.06 23.98
N ASP A 276 -24.41 32.79 24.09
CA ASP A 276 -24.37 34.25 24.19
C ASP A 276 -24.29 34.64 25.67
N ILE A 277 -23.14 35.16 26.11
CA ILE A 277 -22.91 35.55 27.50
C ILE A 277 -23.87 36.67 27.99
N ASN A 278 -24.54 37.37 27.07
CA ASN A 278 -25.54 38.38 27.41
C ASN A 278 -26.91 37.78 27.73
N ARG A 279 -27.12 36.48 27.48
CA ARG A 279 -28.33 35.72 27.80
C ARG A 279 -28.17 35.02 29.13
N THR A 280 -29.30 34.61 29.73
CA THR A 280 -29.24 33.76 30.92
C THR A 280 -28.82 32.33 30.55
N PRO A 281 -28.24 31.56 31.49
CA PRO A 281 -27.89 30.16 31.23
C PRO A 281 -29.11 29.32 30.79
N GLU A 282 -30.29 29.61 31.33
CA GLU A 282 -31.55 28.95 30.93
C GLU A 282 -31.91 29.26 29.46
N GLU A 283 -31.71 30.50 29.02
CA GLU A 283 -31.98 30.91 27.63
C GLU A 283 -30.99 30.26 26.66
N ASN A 284 -29.70 30.20 27.01
CA ASN A 284 -28.68 29.52 26.20
C ASN A 284 -28.91 28.00 26.13
N LEU A 285 -29.26 27.37 27.26
CA LEU A 285 -29.57 25.95 27.31
C LEU A 285 -30.82 25.63 26.47
N ALA A 286 -31.89 26.43 26.60
CA ALA A 286 -33.10 26.25 25.82
C ALA A 286 -32.84 26.45 24.31
N PHE A 287 -32.02 27.43 23.94
CA PHE A 287 -31.61 27.65 22.55
C PHE A 287 -30.84 26.44 21.98
N ALA A 288 -29.90 25.89 22.74
CA ALA A 288 -29.16 24.70 22.33
C ALA A 288 -30.09 23.48 22.15
N GLU A 289 -30.95 23.19 23.13
CA GLU A 289 -31.89 22.05 23.08
C GLU A 289 -32.90 22.17 21.92
N GLU A 290 -33.44 23.37 21.68
CA GLU A 290 -34.34 23.63 20.55
C GLU A 290 -33.62 23.42 19.21
N THR A 291 -32.40 23.94 19.10
CA THR A 291 -31.61 23.86 17.88
C THR A 291 -31.18 22.42 17.57
N PHE A 292 -30.72 21.68 18.57
CA PHE A 292 -30.37 20.27 18.42
C PHE A 292 -31.58 19.43 18.03
N SER A 293 -32.74 19.70 18.63
CA SER A 293 -34.00 19.05 18.26
C SER A 293 -34.39 19.33 16.80
N ARG A 294 -34.19 20.57 16.33
CA ARG A 294 -34.46 20.97 14.95
C ARG A 294 -33.52 20.28 13.95
N PHE A 295 -32.22 20.22 14.24
CA PHE A 295 -31.27 19.48 13.41
C PHE A 295 -31.58 18.00 13.39
N HIS A 296 -31.84 17.39 14.55
CA HIS A 296 -32.20 15.98 14.65
C HIS A 296 -33.46 15.66 13.85
N ALA A 297 -34.50 16.50 13.92
CA ALA A 297 -35.71 16.29 13.14
C ALA A 297 -35.47 16.30 11.63
N ALA A 298 -34.56 17.14 11.13
CA ALA A 298 -34.15 17.13 9.73
C ALA A 298 -33.37 15.86 9.38
N LEU A 299 -32.39 15.47 10.19
CA LEU A 299 -31.60 14.26 9.94
C LEU A 299 -32.46 12.98 10.03
N ALA A 300 -33.48 12.96 10.88
CA ALA A 300 -34.40 11.83 11.03
C ALA A 300 -35.37 11.66 9.85
N ASP A 301 -35.56 12.68 9.01
CA ASP A 301 -36.37 12.60 7.79
C ASP A 301 -35.65 11.87 6.65
N VAL A 302 -34.33 11.67 6.77
CA VAL A 302 -33.53 10.92 5.80
C VAL A 302 -33.92 9.44 5.84
N ASP A 303 -34.48 8.94 4.74
CA ASP A 303 -34.75 7.51 4.58
C ASP A 303 -33.45 6.74 4.28
N LEU A 304 -32.77 6.33 5.36
CA LEU A 304 -31.52 5.59 5.30
C LEU A 304 -31.61 4.31 4.47
N GLN A 305 -32.77 3.64 4.46
CA GLN A 305 -32.96 2.38 3.74
C GLN A 305 -33.18 2.62 2.24
N ALA A 306 -34.01 3.60 1.89
CA ALA A 306 -34.24 3.95 0.49
C ALA A 306 -32.99 4.51 -0.19
N GLU A 307 -32.20 5.31 0.53
CA GLU A 307 -30.94 5.90 0.04
C GLU A 307 -29.75 4.93 0.13
N GLY A 308 -29.92 3.80 0.84
CA GLY A 308 -28.87 2.79 1.02
C GLY A 308 -27.69 3.28 1.87
N ILE A 309 -27.97 4.15 2.84
CA ILE A 309 -26.99 4.75 3.75
C ILE A 309 -26.71 3.77 4.89
N GLU A 310 -25.43 3.48 5.10
CA GLU A 310 -24.95 2.66 6.20
C GLU A 310 -24.58 3.54 7.41
N LEU A 311 -24.99 3.13 8.60
CA LEU A 311 -24.57 3.73 9.87
C LEU A 311 -23.61 2.76 10.56
N LEU A 312 -22.45 3.23 11.01
CA LEU A 312 -21.54 2.39 11.80
C LEU A 312 -22.13 2.03 13.17
N ASP A 313 -22.95 2.92 13.74
CA ASP A 313 -23.72 2.66 14.94
C ASP A 313 -25.11 3.30 14.84
N THR A 314 -26.14 2.56 15.26
CA THR A 314 -27.53 3.05 15.33
C THR A 314 -27.72 4.22 16.30
N GLY A 315 -26.78 4.41 17.24
CA GLY A 315 -26.75 5.53 18.17
C GLY A 315 -26.50 6.89 17.52
N LEU A 316 -25.94 6.93 16.30
CA LEU A 316 -25.67 8.17 15.57
C LEU A 316 -26.95 8.94 15.19
N VAL A 317 -28.09 8.25 15.14
CA VAL A 317 -29.41 8.84 14.84
C VAL A 317 -30.32 8.88 16.07
N GLN A 318 -29.78 8.66 17.28
CA GLN A 318 -30.56 8.88 18.49
C GLN A 318 -30.79 10.37 18.74
N THR A 319 -31.89 10.68 19.44
CA THR A 319 -32.22 12.06 19.78
C THR A 319 -31.11 12.64 20.66
N PRO A 320 -30.49 13.77 20.27
CA PRO A 320 -29.41 14.39 21.02
C PRO A 320 -29.98 15.08 22.27
N THR A 321 -29.87 14.43 23.42
CA THR A 321 -30.33 14.98 24.71
C THR A 321 -29.16 15.25 25.64
N LEU A 322 -29.09 16.46 26.19
CA LEU A 322 -28.09 16.80 27.21
C LEU A 322 -28.38 16.06 28.54
N PRO A 323 -27.37 15.43 29.17
CA PRO A 323 -27.51 14.79 30.48
C PRO A 323 -28.02 15.75 31.55
N GLU A 324 -28.79 15.23 32.52
CA GLU A 324 -29.19 16.03 33.69
C GLU A 324 -27.98 16.59 34.45
N GLU A 325 -26.89 15.81 34.58
CA GLU A 325 -25.65 16.26 35.20
C GLU A 325 -25.04 17.47 34.48
N PHE A 326 -24.99 17.45 33.14
CA PHE A 326 -24.50 18.56 32.34
C PHE A 326 -25.39 19.80 32.50
N ARG A 327 -26.72 19.62 32.48
CA ARG A 327 -27.69 20.71 32.64
C ARG A 327 -27.54 21.38 34.00
N ASP A 328 -27.47 20.60 35.07
CA ASP A 328 -27.31 21.12 36.43
C ASP A 328 -25.97 21.85 36.59
N ALA A 329 -24.89 21.30 36.03
CA ALA A 329 -23.58 21.93 36.05
C ALA A 329 -23.56 23.26 35.27
N PHE A 330 -24.17 23.32 34.08
CA PHE A 330 -24.23 24.52 33.26
C PHE A 330 -25.08 25.62 33.91
N LEU A 331 -26.23 25.26 34.50
CA LEU A 331 -27.12 26.21 35.18
C LEU A 331 -26.53 26.75 36.49
N ALA A 332 -25.72 25.95 37.20
CA ALA A 332 -25.07 26.36 38.43
C ALA A 332 -23.70 27.03 38.23
N GLY A 333 -23.10 26.86 37.05
CA GLY A 333 -21.75 27.30 36.71
C GLY A 333 -21.65 28.75 36.25
N ASP A 334 -20.48 29.09 35.72
CA ASP A 334 -20.19 30.34 35.02
C ASP A 334 -19.86 30.07 33.54
N TYR A 335 -19.76 31.14 32.73
CA TYR A 335 -19.46 31.04 31.31
C TYR A 335 -17.97 30.82 31.00
N TYR A 336 -17.13 30.68 32.01
CA TYR A 336 -15.67 30.63 31.87
C TYR A 336 -15.07 29.29 32.29
N THR A 337 -15.93 28.36 32.74
CA THR A 337 -15.55 27.02 33.17
C THR A 337 -16.09 26.00 32.19
N ALA A 338 -15.20 25.31 31.48
CA ALA A 338 -15.58 24.23 30.58
C ALA A 338 -16.21 23.05 31.34
N ILE A 339 -17.19 22.40 30.73
CA ILE A 339 -17.91 21.25 31.29
C ILE A 339 -17.80 20.10 30.30
N ASP A 340 -17.35 18.94 30.74
CA ASP A 340 -17.31 17.72 29.93
C ASP A 340 -18.09 16.62 30.65
N THR A 341 -19.04 16.00 29.96
CA THR A 341 -19.90 14.95 30.53
C THR A 341 -20.12 13.85 29.50
N ASP A 342 -19.67 12.64 29.82
CA ASP A 342 -19.94 11.46 29.00
C ASP A 342 -21.44 11.11 29.04
N LEU A 343 -22.04 10.85 27.88
CA LEU A 343 -23.44 10.40 27.75
C LEU A 343 -23.51 8.88 27.72
N ASP A 344 -22.78 8.28 26.79
CA ASP A 344 -22.78 6.86 26.54
C ASP A 344 -21.43 6.43 25.97
N ASP A 345 -20.85 5.39 26.54
CA ASP A 345 -19.68 4.71 25.99
C ASP A 345 -20.07 3.24 25.84
N THR A 346 -20.71 2.96 24.71
CA THR A 346 -20.89 1.59 24.28
C THR A 346 -19.61 1.13 23.59
N GLY A 347 -19.38 -0.19 23.52
CA GLY A 347 -18.22 -0.73 22.82
C GLY A 347 -18.09 -0.26 21.35
N THR A 348 -19.16 0.29 20.77
CA THR A 348 -19.28 0.71 19.37
C THR A 348 -19.58 2.20 19.17
N LEU A 349 -20.03 2.93 20.21
CA LEU A 349 -20.34 4.36 20.16
C LEU A 349 -19.76 5.08 21.38
N ARG A 350 -19.14 6.24 21.15
CA ARG A 350 -18.82 7.22 22.19
C ARG A 350 -19.69 8.47 21.98
N ALA A 351 -20.43 8.83 23.01
CA ALA A 351 -21.24 10.04 23.06
C ALA A 351 -20.87 10.87 24.28
N TRP A 352 -20.63 12.17 24.11
CA TRP A 352 -20.32 13.10 25.19
C TRP A 352 -20.83 14.51 24.87
N ALA A 353 -21.11 15.28 25.92
CA ALA A 353 -21.51 16.67 25.85
C ALA A 353 -20.39 17.54 26.40
N LEU A 354 -20.10 18.63 25.71
CA LEU A 354 -19.04 19.57 26.04
C LEU A 354 -19.60 20.98 26.05
N PHE A 355 -19.33 21.74 27.11
CA PHE A 355 -19.34 23.19 27.08
C PHE A 355 -17.90 23.64 26.95
N ASP A 356 -17.54 24.11 25.77
CA ASP A 356 -16.22 24.60 25.43
C ASP A 356 -16.20 26.12 25.60
N THR A 357 -15.26 26.63 26.39
CA THR A 357 -15.12 28.06 26.69
C THR A 357 -13.71 28.37 27.18
N ASP A 358 -13.30 29.62 27.04
CA ASP A 358 -12.03 30.12 27.57
C ASP A 358 -12.16 30.54 29.04
N PRO A 359 -11.09 30.39 29.84
CA PRO A 359 -11.08 30.90 31.20
C PRO A 359 -11.20 32.42 31.23
N GLU A 360 -11.71 32.98 32.33
CA GLU A 360 -12.00 34.43 32.46
C GLU A 360 -10.79 35.32 32.16
N GLU A 361 -9.57 34.83 32.41
CA GLU A 361 -8.32 35.54 32.14
C GLU A 361 -7.98 35.67 30.65
N GLU A 362 -8.45 34.72 29.83
CA GLU A 362 -8.19 34.62 28.38
C GLU A 362 -9.42 34.98 27.54
N PHE A 363 -10.60 35.08 28.17
CA PHE A 363 -11.85 35.36 27.48
C PHE A 363 -11.86 36.77 26.86
N ASP A 364 -11.94 36.84 25.54
CA ASP A 364 -11.92 38.08 24.78
C ASP A 364 -12.98 38.12 23.66
N GLU A 365 -12.87 39.11 22.76
CA GLU A 365 -13.81 39.29 21.64
C GLU A 365 -13.78 38.16 20.60
N TYR A 366 -12.76 37.30 20.64
CA TYR A 366 -12.60 36.13 19.76
C TYR A 366 -13.00 34.82 20.45
N SER A 367 -13.30 34.84 21.74
CA SER A 367 -13.78 33.66 22.46
C SER A 367 -15.17 33.26 21.95
N MET A 368 -15.32 31.97 21.63
CA MET A 368 -16.54 31.39 21.06
C MET A 368 -17.05 30.29 21.98
N PRO A 369 -17.68 30.63 23.12
CA PRO A 369 -18.22 29.63 24.02
C PRO A 369 -19.35 28.87 23.33
N GLN A 370 -19.33 27.53 23.41
CA GLN A 370 -20.25 26.67 22.67
C GLN A 370 -20.64 25.42 23.46
N ILE A 371 -21.90 25.01 23.32
CA ILE A 371 -22.40 23.72 23.78
C ILE A 371 -22.39 22.76 22.60
N SER A 372 -21.81 21.59 22.80
CA SER A 372 -21.63 20.55 21.79
C SER A 372 -22.10 19.19 22.28
N ILE A 373 -22.71 18.41 21.39
CA ILE A 373 -22.94 16.97 21.58
C ILE A 373 -22.20 16.25 20.46
N PHE A 374 -21.30 15.36 20.84
CA PHE A 374 -20.56 14.52 19.93
C PHE A 374 -21.12 13.10 19.98
N LEU A 375 -21.45 12.54 18.81
CA LEU A 375 -21.81 11.13 18.63
C LEU A 375 -20.79 10.54 17.66
N VAL A 376 -19.90 9.68 18.13
CA VAL A 376 -18.81 9.13 17.32
C VAL A 376 -18.79 7.61 17.44
N ALA A 377 -18.91 6.93 16.31
CA ALA A 377 -18.72 5.49 16.23
C ALA A 377 -17.24 5.13 16.46
N LYS A 378 -16.99 4.10 17.27
CA LYS A 378 -15.64 3.57 17.47
C LYS A 378 -15.30 2.70 16.27
N ASN A 379 -14.32 3.14 15.48
CA ASN A 379 -13.76 2.32 14.40
C ASN A 379 -13.26 0.98 14.97
N SER A 380 -13.83 -0.14 14.51
CA SER A 380 -13.41 -1.50 14.89
C SER A 380 -12.18 -1.98 14.12
#